data_AF-A0A5N6Z0M7-F1
#
_entry.id   AF-A0A5N6Z0M7-F1
#
_cell.length_a   1.000
_cell.length_b   1.000
_cell.length_c   1.000
_cell.angle_alpha   90.00
_cell.angle_beta   90.00
_cell.angle_gamma   90.00
#
_symmetry.space_group_name_H-M   'P 1'
#
loop_
_entity.id
_entity.type
_entity.pdbx_description
1 polymer ?
#
loop_
_entity_poly.entity_id
_entity_poly.type
_entity_poly.pdbx_seq_one_letter_code
_entity_poly.pdbx_strand_id
1 'polypeptide(L)'
;MSADLSSVPGSCAMRLQNLERLSSAAKSALLRSIADDLTSTFICISKELSRGTLSATHTDPIHDLITSIKNTEWPEHQRMQQELEYRQRERRWRAERKWMRRKVEGLVKHSEEIHGQLTERLAKVRGDFDDATRELAELRWRHELCRSQAKGRSCPRGEDAPEAEHQ
;
A
#
# COMPACT_ATOMS: atom_id res chain seq x y z
N MET A 1 -11.55 15.71 60.94
CA MET A 1 -10.83 16.95 60.58
C MET A 1 -9.49 16.53 60.03
N SER A 2 -9.36 16.46 58.70
CA SER A 2 -8.13 16.05 58.04
C SER A 2 -7.20 17.26 57.98
N ALA A 3 -6.10 17.19 58.71
CA ALA A 3 -5.09 18.24 58.69
C ALA A 3 -4.45 18.28 57.30
N ASP A 4 -4.57 19.44 56.64
CA ASP A 4 -3.83 19.80 55.44
C ASP A 4 -2.33 19.79 55.77
N LEU A 5 -1.63 18.74 55.34
CA LEU A 5 -0.17 18.62 55.40
C LEU A 5 0.53 19.43 54.29
N SER A 6 -0.14 20.43 53.71
CA SER A 6 0.29 21.09 52.47
C SER A 6 1.40 22.13 52.64
N SER A 7 1.88 22.40 53.86
CA SER A 7 2.80 23.53 54.08
C SER A 7 3.88 23.27 55.13
N VAL A 8 4.50 22.08 55.13
CA VAL A 8 5.83 21.93 55.77
C VAL A 8 6.88 22.18 54.70
N PRO A 9 7.64 23.31 54.77
CA PRO A 9 8.71 23.58 53.82
C PRO A 9 9.86 22.60 54.10
N GLY A 10 9.90 21.50 53.35
CA GLY A 10 11.02 20.59 53.28
C GLY A 10 11.64 20.63 51.89
N SER A 11 12.85 20.08 51.74
CA SER A 11 13.49 19.90 50.43
C SER A 11 12.51 19.30 49.42
N CYS A 12 12.42 19.86 48.21
CA CYS A 12 11.53 19.36 47.15
C CYS A 12 11.72 17.85 46.93
N ALA A 13 12.94 17.35 47.05
CA ALA A 13 13.25 15.92 46.96
C ALA A 13 12.53 15.08 48.03
N MET A 14 12.36 15.60 49.25
CA MET A 14 11.65 14.91 50.32
C MET A 14 10.16 14.82 50.05
N ARG A 15 9.58 15.88 49.48
CA ARG A 15 8.16 15.93 49.11
C ARG A 15 7.83 14.95 47.98
N LEU A 16 8.80 14.60 47.15
CA LEU A 16 8.65 13.66 46.04
C LEU A 16 8.81 12.17 46.45
N GLN A 17 9.29 11.84 47.66
CA GLN A 17 9.58 10.45 48.05
C GLN A 17 8.38 9.49 48.02
N ASN A 18 7.16 10.00 48.17
CA ASN A 18 5.94 9.20 48.18
C ASN A 18 5.09 9.38 46.92
N LEU A 19 5.67 9.89 45.83
CA LEU A 19 4.91 10.28 44.64
C LEU A 19 4.03 9.14 44.11
N GLU A 20 4.53 7.91 44.10
CA GLU A 20 3.81 6.73 43.59
C GLU A 20 2.51 6.44 44.35
N ARG A 21 2.49 6.69 45.66
CA ARG A 21 1.37 6.40 46.57
C ARG A 21 0.26 7.45 46.51
N LEU A 22 0.50 8.56 45.82
CA LEU A 22 -0.48 9.64 45.67
C LEU A 22 -1.48 9.35 44.55
N SER A 23 -2.72 9.81 44.73
CA SER A 23 -3.72 9.83 43.66
C SER A 23 -3.27 10.77 42.53
N SER A 24 -3.80 10.59 41.31
CA SER A 24 -3.46 11.47 40.17
C SER A 24 -3.70 12.95 40.49
N ALA A 25 -4.83 13.28 41.13
CA ALA A 25 -5.14 14.64 41.56
C ALA A 25 -4.12 15.18 42.59
N ALA A 26 -3.73 14.36 43.56
CA ALA A 26 -2.72 14.74 44.57
C ALA A 26 -1.31 14.89 43.95
N LYS A 27 -0.94 14.05 42.98
CA LYS A 27 0.30 14.20 42.19
C LYS A 27 0.31 15.54 41.47
N SER A 28 -0.77 15.89 40.76
CA SER A 28 -0.87 17.17 40.05
C SER A 28 -0.83 18.36 41.00
N ALA A 29 -1.51 18.28 42.15
CA ALA A 29 -1.50 19.35 43.15
C ALA A 29 -0.10 19.54 43.77
N LEU A 30 0.59 18.43 44.10
CA LEU A 30 1.94 18.46 44.63
C LEU A 30 2.94 19.07 43.62
N LEU A 31 2.91 18.59 42.38
CA LEU A 31 3.79 19.10 41.32
C LEU A 31 3.53 20.59 41.04
N ARG A 32 2.27 21.03 41.08
CA ARG A 32 1.93 22.45 40.96
C ARG A 32 2.54 23.27 42.09
N SER A 33 2.39 22.84 43.34
CA SER A 33 2.98 23.55 44.48
C SER A 33 4.52 23.61 44.39
N ILE A 34 5.18 22.53 43.96
CA ILE A 34 6.64 22.55 43.74
C ILE A 34 7.00 23.53 42.61
N ALA A 35 6.23 23.56 41.53
CA ALA A 35 6.45 24.51 40.44
C ALA A 35 6.27 25.97 40.88
N ASP A 36 5.29 26.25 41.75
CA ASP A 36 5.07 27.58 42.32
C ASP A 36 6.24 28.02 43.22
N ASP A 37 6.78 27.10 44.03
CA ASP A 37 7.96 27.33 44.87
C ASP A 37 9.22 27.62 44.01
N LEU A 38 9.45 26.81 42.97
CA LEU A 38 10.55 27.02 42.03
C LEU A 38 10.41 28.35 41.29
N THR A 39 9.20 28.69 40.84
CA THR A 39 8.91 29.96 40.17
C THR A 39 9.23 31.14 41.08
N SER A 40 8.77 31.09 42.33
CA SER A 40 9.05 32.11 43.34
C SER A 40 10.56 32.23 43.60
N THR A 41 11.26 31.09 43.65
CA THR A 41 12.72 31.04 43.81
C THR A 41 13.44 31.71 42.64
N PHE A 42 13.05 31.40 41.39
CA PHE A 42 13.64 32.02 40.20
C PHE A 42 13.38 33.53 40.11
N ILE A 43 12.20 33.98 40.55
CA ILE A 43 11.89 35.41 40.67
C ILE A 43 12.84 36.09 41.67
N CYS A 44 13.07 35.48 42.84
CA CYS A 44 14.01 36.01 43.82
C CYS A 44 15.45 36.07 43.28
N ILE A 45 15.93 34.99 42.65
CA ILE A 45 17.25 34.96 42.01
C ILE A 45 17.39 36.06 40.95
N SER A 46 16.36 36.24 40.12
CA SER A 46 16.34 37.29 39.09
C SER A 46 16.44 38.70 39.69
N LYS A 47 15.81 38.94 40.85
CA LYS A 47 15.93 40.21 41.57
C LYS A 47 17.35 40.42 42.10
N GLU A 48 17.98 39.40 42.67
CA GLU A 48 19.35 39.50 43.20
C GLU A 48 20.41 39.64 42.08
N LEU A 49 20.18 39.05 40.90
CA LEU A 49 20.97 39.33 39.69
C LEU A 49 20.85 40.80 39.27
N SER A 50 19.62 41.32 39.25
CA SER A 50 19.36 42.72 38.84
C SER A 50 20.00 43.73 39.80
N ARG A 51 20.21 43.34 41.06
CA ARG A 51 20.93 44.14 42.07
C ARG A 51 22.44 44.01 41.99
N GLY A 52 22.97 43.08 41.18
CA GLY A 52 24.39 42.77 41.10
C GLY A 52 24.93 41.96 42.27
N THR A 53 24.06 41.50 43.18
CA THR A 53 24.43 40.63 44.31
C THR A 53 24.80 39.23 43.83
N LEU A 54 24.11 38.77 42.78
CA LEU A 54 24.48 37.58 42.03
C LEU A 54 25.03 38.00 40.65
N SER A 55 25.92 37.18 40.11
CA SER A 55 26.41 37.28 38.73
C SER A 55 26.00 36.04 37.93
N ALA A 56 26.20 36.07 36.61
CA ALA A 56 25.87 34.94 35.73
C ALA A 56 26.52 33.62 36.18
N THR A 57 27.76 33.66 36.69
CA THR A 57 28.49 32.47 37.17
C THR A 57 27.80 31.78 38.35
N HIS A 58 27.04 32.52 39.15
CA HIS A 58 26.27 31.95 40.27
C HIS A 58 25.01 31.20 39.78
N THR A 59 24.59 31.43 38.54
CA THR A 59 23.41 30.80 37.93
C THR A 59 23.74 29.66 36.97
N ASP A 60 25.01 29.40 36.69
CA ASP A 60 25.44 28.28 35.83
C ASP A 60 24.84 26.92 36.28
N PRO A 61 24.83 26.56 37.58
CA PRO A 61 24.24 25.28 38.01
C PRO A 61 22.74 25.15 37.71
N ILE A 62 22.02 26.27 37.68
CA ILE A 62 20.61 26.31 37.31
C ILE A 62 20.45 26.06 35.81
N HIS A 63 21.34 26.64 35.01
CA HIS A 63 21.36 26.45 33.56
C HIS A 63 21.67 24.99 33.20
N ASP A 64 22.61 24.37 33.90
CA ASP A 64 22.93 22.95 33.76
C ASP A 64 21.75 22.05 34.13
N LEU A 65 21.05 22.37 35.23
CA LEU A 65 19.83 21.65 35.64
C LEU A 65 18.74 21.73 34.57
N ILE A 66 18.46 22.93 34.06
CA ILE A 66 17.45 23.13 33.00
C ILE A 66 17.84 22.34 31.75
N THR A 67 19.12 22.32 31.40
CA THR A 67 19.64 21.58 30.25
C THR A 67 19.48 20.06 30.44
N SER A 68 19.82 19.55 31.63
CA SER A 68 19.64 18.15 31.99
C SER A 68 18.18 17.69 31.87
N ILE A 69 17.24 18.48 32.40
CA ILE A 69 15.79 18.20 32.31
C ILE A 69 15.33 18.17 30.84
N LYS A 70 15.73 19.17 30.04
CA LYS A 70 15.39 19.20 28.60
C LYS A 70 15.92 17.98 27.85
N ASN A 71 17.12 17.52 28.18
CA ASN A 71 17.74 16.35 27.55
C ASN A 71 17.07 15.03 27.94
N THR A 72 16.38 14.96 29.09
CA THR A 72 15.62 13.76 29.49
C THR A 72 14.25 13.64 28.84
N GLU A 73 13.58 14.75 28.53
CA GLU A 73 12.23 14.72 27.93
C GLU A 73 12.25 14.55 26.39
N TRP A 74 13.31 15.06 25.74
CA TRP A 74 13.41 15.06 24.28
C TRP A 74 13.41 13.66 23.64
N PRO A 75 14.14 12.66 24.14
CA PRO A 75 14.19 11.33 23.52
C PRO A 75 12.84 10.60 23.55
N GLU A 76 12.08 10.75 24.64
CA GLU A 76 10.76 10.13 24.75
C GLU A 76 9.74 10.80 23.82
N HIS A 77 9.74 12.13 23.78
CA HIS A 77 8.90 12.89 22.86
C HIS A 77 9.23 12.55 21.39
N GLN A 78 10.52 12.49 21.05
CA GLN A 78 10.99 12.14 19.71
C GLN A 78 10.58 10.70 19.33
N ARG A 79 10.71 9.74 20.25
CA ARG A 79 10.30 8.34 20.02
C ARG A 79 8.79 8.23 19.76
N MET A 80 7.96 8.89 20.57
CA MET A 80 6.51 8.92 20.37
C MET A 80 6.13 9.52 19.01
N GLN A 81 6.79 10.60 18.61
CA GLN A 81 6.54 11.26 17.33
C GLN A 81 6.95 10.37 16.14
N GLN A 82 8.11 9.70 16.23
CA GLN A 82 8.55 8.73 15.22
C GLN A 82 7.58 7.55 15.10
N GLU A 83 7.05 7.05 16.21
CA GLU A 83 6.09 5.95 16.19
C GLU A 83 4.76 6.35 15.53
N LEU A 84 4.27 7.57 15.79
CA LEU A 84 3.09 8.12 15.12
C LEU A 84 3.31 8.23 13.61
N GLU A 85 4.45 8.77 13.18
CA GLU A 85 4.79 8.88 11.76
C GLU A 85 4.90 7.50 11.08
N TYR A 86 5.54 6.53 11.75
CA TYR A 86 5.64 5.16 11.26
C TYR A 86 4.25 4.56 11.05
N ARG A 87 3.37 4.66 12.05
CA ARG A 87 1.98 4.17 11.94
C ARG A 87 1.22 4.85 10.81
N GLN A 88 1.41 6.15 10.59
CA GLN A 88 0.78 6.87 9.47
C GLN A 88 1.33 6.42 8.11
N ARG A 89 2.65 6.26 7.97
CA ARG A 89 3.27 5.73 6.74
C ARG A 89 2.79 4.32 6.45
N GLU A 90 2.71 3.47 7.46
CA GLU A 90 2.24 2.09 7.32
C GLU A 90 0.79 2.04 6.83
N ARG A 91 -0.09 2.89 7.38
CA ARG A 91 -1.48 3.01 6.90
C ARG A 91 -1.55 3.41 5.44
N ARG A 92 -0.77 4.42 5.03
CA ARG A 92 -0.70 4.87 3.63
C ARG A 92 -0.22 3.74 2.72
N TRP A 93 0.86 3.05 3.10
CA TRP A 93 1.41 1.93 2.36
C TRP A 93 0.41 0.78 2.18
N ARG A 94 -0.36 0.43 3.22
CA ARG A 94 -1.41 -0.60 3.11
C ARG A 94 -2.53 -0.18 2.16
N ALA A 95 -2.96 1.08 2.21
CA ALA A 95 -3.98 1.60 1.32
C ALA A 95 -3.50 1.57 -0.15
N GLU A 96 -2.27 2.00 -0.39
CA GLU A 96 -1.64 2.00 -1.71
C GLU A 96 -1.49 0.58 -2.27
N ARG A 97 -1.00 -0.38 -1.46
CA ARG A 97 -0.91 -1.79 -1.88
C ARG A 97 -2.28 -2.39 -2.22
N LYS A 98 -3.31 -2.05 -1.44
CA LYS A 98 -4.68 -2.52 -1.69
C LYS A 98 -5.23 -1.94 -3.00
N TRP A 99 -4.99 -0.66 -3.24
CA TRP A 99 -5.37 0.00 -4.49
C TRP A 99 -4.64 -0.60 -5.69
N MET A 100 -3.32 -0.77 -5.59
CA MET A 100 -2.49 -1.36 -6.63
C MET A 100 -2.94 -2.78 -6.97
N ARG A 101 -3.22 -3.61 -5.96
CA ARG A 101 -3.74 -4.96 -6.14
C ARG A 101 -5.04 -4.96 -6.95
N ARG A 102 -6.02 -4.13 -6.58
CA ARG A 102 -7.29 -4.02 -7.30
C ARG A 102 -7.09 -3.57 -8.75
N LYS A 103 -6.14 -2.66 -8.98
CA LYS A 103 -5.84 -2.18 -10.33
C LYS A 103 -5.26 -3.30 -11.20
N VAL A 104 -4.32 -4.07 -10.66
CA VAL A 104 -3.74 -5.24 -11.35
C VAL A 104 -4.81 -6.30 -11.62
N GLU A 105 -5.62 -6.65 -10.62
CA GLU A 105 -6.73 -7.59 -10.79
C GLU A 105 -7.70 -7.14 -11.89
N GLY A 106 -8.03 -5.85 -11.94
CA GLY A 106 -8.87 -5.29 -13.00
C GLY A 106 -8.24 -5.41 -14.39
N LEU A 107 -6.95 -5.15 -14.52
CA LEU A 107 -6.22 -5.29 -15.79
C LEU A 107 -6.15 -6.75 -16.25
N VAL A 108 -5.91 -7.69 -15.34
CA VAL A 108 -5.87 -9.13 -15.65
C VAL A 108 -7.22 -9.59 -16.18
N LYS A 109 -8.32 -9.27 -15.47
CA LYS A 109 -9.67 -9.63 -15.92
C LYS A 109 -9.99 -9.08 -17.31
N HIS A 110 -9.65 -7.82 -17.56
CA HIS A 110 -9.87 -7.21 -18.88
C HIS A 110 -9.05 -7.89 -19.98
N SER A 111 -7.80 -8.26 -19.67
CA SER A 111 -6.96 -9.02 -20.60
C SER A 111 -7.53 -10.42 -20.89
N GLU A 112 -8.07 -11.10 -19.88
CA GLU A 112 -8.71 -12.41 -20.03
C GLU A 112 -9.96 -12.32 -20.91
N GLU A 113 -10.78 -11.28 -20.75
CA GLU A 113 -11.96 -11.02 -21.60
C GLU A 113 -11.56 -10.83 -23.07
N ILE A 114 -10.56 -9.98 -23.34
CA ILE A 114 -10.06 -9.74 -24.70
C ILE A 114 -9.49 -11.02 -25.29
N HIS A 115 -8.70 -11.76 -24.51
CA HIS A 115 -8.12 -13.02 -24.96
C HIS A 115 -9.20 -14.05 -25.30
N GLY A 116 -10.27 -14.16 -24.50
CA GLY A 116 -11.42 -14.99 -24.78
C GLY A 116 -12.10 -14.61 -26.09
N GLN A 117 -12.38 -13.32 -26.30
CA GLN A 117 -13.00 -12.83 -27.54
C GLN A 117 -12.13 -13.10 -28.78
N LEU A 118 -10.82 -12.91 -28.68
CA LEU A 118 -9.89 -13.21 -29.77
C LEU A 118 -9.85 -14.71 -30.08
N THR A 119 -9.85 -15.55 -29.05
CA THR A 119 -9.85 -17.01 -29.19
C THR A 119 -11.12 -17.50 -29.88
N GLU A 120 -12.29 -16.96 -29.50
CA GLU A 120 -13.57 -17.27 -30.14
C GLU A 120 -13.59 -16.85 -31.62
N ARG A 121 -13.10 -15.64 -31.93
CA ARG A 121 -12.99 -15.15 -33.31
C ARG A 121 -12.06 -16.03 -34.15
N LEU A 122 -10.92 -16.44 -33.59
CA LEU A 122 -9.98 -17.34 -34.27
C LEU A 122 -10.59 -18.72 -34.50
N ALA A 123 -11.33 -19.25 -33.53
CA ALA A 123 -12.03 -20.52 -33.68
C ALA A 123 -13.06 -20.47 -34.81
N LYS A 124 -13.80 -19.36 -34.93
CA LYS A 124 -14.76 -19.14 -36.02
C LYS A 124 -14.07 -19.08 -37.38
N VAL A 125 -13.04 -18.23 -37.52
CA VAL A 125 -12.29 -18.09 -38.78
C VAL A 125 -11.66 -19.42 -39.21
N ARG A 126 -11.16 -20.20 -38.26
CA ARG A 126 -10.65 -21.55 -38.53
C ARG A 126 -11.74 -22.48 -39.05
N GLY A 127 -12.95 -22.45 -38.46
CA GLY A 127 -14.09 -23.21 -38.95
C GLY A 127 -14.47 -22.82 -40.39
N ASP A 128 -14.60 -21.52 -40.66
CA ASP A 128 -14.91 -21.00 -42.00
C ASP A 128 -13.85 -21.45 -43.03
N PHE A 129 -12.58 -21.49 -42.65
CA PHE A 129 -11.49 -21.95 -43.50
C PHE A 129 -11.52 -23.47 -43.76
N ASP A 130 -11.80 -24.27 -42.72
CA ASP A 130 -11.93 -25.72 -42.84
C ASP A 130 -13.11 -26.09 -43.76
N ASP A 131 -14.24 -25.37 -43.64
CA ASP A 131 -15.42 -25.54 -44.50
C ASP A 131 -15.12 -25.15 -45.96
N ALA A 132 -14.50 -23.98 -46.20
CA ALA A 132 -14.09 -23.56 -47.54
C ALA A 132 -13.11 -24.55 -48.19
N THR A 133 -12.20 -25.12 -47.40
CA THR A 133 -11.24 -26.14 -47.87
C THR A 133 -11.98 -27.41 -48.29
N ARG A 134 -13.01 -27.82 -47.55
CA ARG A 134 -13.85 -28.97 -47.89
C ARG A 134 -14.66 -28.73 -49.17
N GLU A 135 -15.27 -27.56 -49.32
CA GLU A 135 -16.00 -27.20 -50.55
C GLU A 135 -15.08 -27.20 -51.77
N LEU A 136 -13.86 -26.65 -51.65
CA LEU A 136 -12.88 -26.68 -52.72
C LEU A 136 -12.46 -28.11 -53.10
N ALA A 137 -12.31 -29.00 -52.11
CA ALA A 137 -12.01 -30.41 -52.37
C ALA A 137 -13.16 -31.10 -53.12
N GLU A 138 -14.41 -30.85 -52.72
CA GLU A 138 -15.60 -31.39 -53.40
C GLU A 138 -15.72 -30.87 -54.84
N LEU A 139 -15.50 -29.58 -55.06
CA LEU A 139 -15.51 -28.99 -56.40
C LEU A 139 -14.41 -29.56 -57.29
N ARG A 140 -13.19 -29.74 -56.77
CA ARG A 140 -12.09 -30.39 -57.49
C ARG A 140 -12.46 -31.82 -57.89
N TRP A 141 -13.00 -32.60 -56.96
CA TRP A 141 -13.44 -33.97 -57.23
C TRP A 141 -14.51 -34.02 -58.32
N ARG A 142 -15.54 -33.17 -58.23
CA ARG A 142 -16.60 -33.07 -59.25
C ARG A 142 -16.03 -32.71 -60.61
N HIS A 143 -15.11 -31.73 -60.66
CA HIS A 143 -14.45 -31.32 -61.90
C HIS A 143 -13.65 -32.47 -62.52
N GLU A 144 -12.87 -33.22 -61.73
CA GLU A 144 -12.11 -34.39 -62.19
C GLU A 144 -13.01 -35.51 -62.71
N LEU A 145 -14.13 -35.76 -62.03
CA LEU A 145 -15.12 -36.74 -62.45
C LEU A 145 -15.75 -36.36 -63.81
N CYS A 146 -16.22 -35.12 -63.96
CA CYS A 146 -16.76 -34.61 -65.22
C CYS A 146 -15.73 -34.66 -66.35
N ARG A 147 -14.47 -34.30 -66.07
CA ARG A 147 -13.37 -34.37 -67.03
C ARG A 147 -13.11 -35.79 -67.51
N SER A 148 -13.19 -36.76 -66.60
CA SER A 148 -12.99 -38.19 -66.93
C SER A 148 -14.14 -38.74 -67.75
N GLN A 149 -15.39 -38.36 -67.44
CA GLN A 149 -16.57 -38.74 -68.24
C GLN A 149 -16.54 -38.12 -69.64
N ALA A 150 -16.11 -36.86 -69.77
CA ALA A 150 -15.98 -36.19 -71.07
C ALA A 150 -14.93 -36.89 -71.96
N LYS A 151 -13.80 -37.31 -71.38
CA LYS A 151 -12.79 -38.13 -72.07
C LYS A 151 -13.30 -39.52 -72.46
N GLY A 152 -14.18 -40.12 -71.66
CA GLY A 152 -14.81 -41.41 -71.97
C GLY A 152 -15.90 -41.33 -73.05
N ARG A 153 -16.63 -40.21 -73.14
CA ARG A 153 -17.64 -39.95 -74.19
C ARG A 153 -17.03 -39.50 -75.53
N SER A 154 -15.78 -39.06 -75.54
CA SER A 154 -15.06 -38.69 -76.77
C SER A 154 -14.39 -39.87 -77.49
N CYS A 155 -14.65 -41.13 -77.09
CA CYS A 155 -14.37 -42.28 -77.94
C CYS A 155 -15.58 -42.51 -78.86
N PRO A 156 -15.49 -42.25 -80.17
CA PRO A 156 -16.48 -42.78 -81.09
C PRO A 156 -16.29 -44.29 -81.15
N ARG A 157 -17.27 -45.02 -80.64
CA ARG A 157 -17.52 -46.40 -81.02
C ARG A 157 -18.05 -46.34 -82.46
N GLY A 158 -17.13 -46.36 -83.41
CA GLY A 158 -17.44 -46.71 -84.80
C GLY A 158 -17.61 -48.22 -84.88
N GLU A 159 -18.83 -48.69 -84.62
CA GLU A 159 -19.31 -49.97 -85.12
C GLU A 159 -20.17 -49.67 -86.33
N ASP A 160 -19.79 -50.19 -87.49
CA ASP A 160 -20.72 -50.69 -88.50
C ASP A 160 -20.05 -51.91 -89.15
N ALA A 161 -20.63 -53.08 -88.90
CA ALA A 161 -20.42 -54.34 -89.64
C ALA A 161 -21.58 -54.51 -90.66
N PRO A 162 -21.74 -55.67 -91.30
CA PRO A 162 -20.97 -56.30 -92.38
C PRO A 162 -21.78 -56.28 -93.70
N GLU A 163 -21.15 -56.53 -94.86
CA GLU A 163 -21.89 -56.97 -96.06
C GLU A 163 -21.17 -58.12 -96.77
N ALA A 164 -21.99 -59.05 -97.24
CA ALA A 164 -21.66 -60.35 -97.79
C ALA A 164 -21.52 -60.32 -99.33
N GLU A 165 -20.89 -61.38 -99.85
CA GLU A 165 -21.04 -61.97 -101.20
C GLU A 165 -20.75 -61.10 -102.46
N HIS A 166 -19.68 -61.44 -103.20
CA HIS A 166 -19.74 -62.27 -104.41
C HIS A 166 -18.40 -62.30 -105.18
N GLN A 167 -18.11 -63.49 -105.73
CA GLN A 167 -17.06 -63.92 -106.68
C GLN A 167 -15.72 -64.38 -106.11
#